data_AF-A0A433RPV1-F1
#
_entry.id   AF-A0A433RPV1-F1
#
_cell.length_a   1.000
_cell.length_b   1.000
_cell.length_c   1.000
_cell.angle_alpha   90.00
_cell.angle_beta   90.00
_cell.angle_gamma   90.00
#
_symmetry.space_group_name_H-M   'P 1'
#
loop_
_entity.id
_entity.type
_entity.pdbx_description
1 polymer ?
#
loop_
_entity_poly.entity_id
_entity_poly.type
_entity_poly.pdbx_seq_one_letter_code
_entity_poly.pdbx_strand_id
1 'polypeptide(L)'
;MTNEQLLFSDELFVMPENPLSLAMSYEFLMEHITLDWDRLYFGLKSAYIPLDYAVKKALEEVSSGAQSDTVLALASIFKGEDALAAQYVEDLVAEHVISRALLTDETHMLRCKNQFLYVAMLWLYENRDDYNQSINFEKPFQSFEYNVKVYDVLYDFKLSSLVAEEFYRFTITYQVTADNKKGYLTAWEQFLSEQKLIATQRG
;
A
#
# COMPACT_ATOMS: atom_id res chain seq x y z
N MET A 1 17.63 6.82 -25.30
CA MET A 1 16.31 6.86 -24.64
C MET A 1 15.34 6.17 -25.57
N THR A 2 14.90 4.97 -25.22
CA THR A 2 14.01 4.13 -26.02
C THR A 2 12.55 4.48 -25.71
N ASN A 3 11.67 4.32 -26.69
CA ASN A 3 10.24 4.66 -26.65
C ASN A 3 9.42 3.97 -25.54
N GLU A 4 10.00 3.02 -24.79
CA GLU A 4 9.35 2.33 -23.67
C GLU A 4 9.29 3.18 -22.39
N GLN A 5 10.17 4.18 -22.23
CA GLN A 5 10.19 5.03 -21.03
C GLN A 5 9.09 6.10 -21.00
N LEU A 6 8.47 6.40 -22.14
CA LEU A 6 7.47 7.47 -22.27
C LEU A 6 6.03 7.04 -21.94
N LEU A 7 5.76 5.74 -21.81
CA LEU A 7 4.43 5.22 -21.49
C LEU A 7 4.17 5.09 -19.97
N PHE A 8 5.20 5.26 -19.14
CA PHE A 8 5.11 5.08 -17.68
C PHE A 8 5.20 6.39 -16.89
N SER A 9 5.57 7.53 -17.48
CA SER A 9 5.81 8.76 -16.70
C SER A 9 4.54 9.33 -16.09
N ASP A 10 3.43 9.29 -16.82
CA ASP A 10 2.18 9.90 -16.35
C ASP A 10 1.42 8.98 -15.36
N GLU A 11 1.51 7.67 -15.56
CA GLU A 11 0.88 6.68 -14.65
C GLU A 11 1.66 6.51 -13.33
N LEU A 12 2.96 6.83 -13.32
CA LEU A 12 3.77 6.72 -12.12
C LEU A 12 3.26 7.61 -10.99
N PHE A 13 2.74 8.80 -11.29
CA PHE A 13 2.21 9.73 -10.29
C PHE A 13 0.74 9.50 -9.91
N VAL A 14 0.06 8.55 -10.57
CA VAL A 14 -1.29 8.16 -10.18
C VAL A 14 -1.23 7.43 -8.83
N MET A 15 -1.92 7.98 -7.83
CA MET A 15 -2.06 7.34 -6.52
C MET A 15 -2.97 6.11 -6.63
N PRO A 16 -2.60 4.99 -5.99
CA PRO A 16 -3.49 3.83 -5.89
C PRO A 16 -4.70 4.15 -4.99
N GLU A 17 -5.84 3.48 -5.20
CA GLU A 17 -7.15 3.81 -4.58
C GLU A 17 -7.65 2.79 -3.53
N ASN A 18 -6.85 1.78 -3.14
CA ASN A 18 -7.22 0.73 -2.17
C ASN A 18 -8.61 0.11 -2.47
N PRO A 19 -8.83 -0.48 -3.67
CA PRO A 19 -10.15 -0.89 -4.15
C PRO A 19 -10.82 -1.96 -3.28
N LEU A 20 -10.03 -2.73 -2.54
CA LEU A 20 -10.50 -3.81 -1.67
C LEU A 20 -10.75 -3.37 -0.23
N SER A 21 -10.58 -2.09 0.09
CA SER A 21 -10.67 -1.56 1.46
C SER A 21 -9.84 -2.40 2.44
N LEU A 22 -8.59 -2.69 2.08
CA LEU A 22 -7.70 -3.49 2.92
C LEU A 22 -7.49 -2.74 4.25
N ALA A 23 -7.80 -3.40 5.36
CA ALA A 23 -7.73 -2.84 6.70
C ALA A 23 -6.46 -3.30 7.42
N MET A 24 -5.30 -2.82 6.97
CA MET A 24 -4.01 -3.14 7.57
C MET A 24 -3.83 -2.39 8.89
N SER A 25 -3.45 -3.09 9.97
CA SER A 25 -3.16 -2.45 11.25
C SER A 25 -1.87 -1.61 11.20
N TYR A 26 -1.73 -0.65 12.11
CA TYR A 26 -0.53 0.19 12.20
C TYR A 26 0.70 -0.67 12.52
N GLU A 27 0.51 -1.64 13.41
CA GLU A 27 1.53 -2.58 13.85
C GLU A 27 2.00 -3.47 12.70
N PHE A 28 1.06 -3.96 11.87
CA PHE A 28 1.38 -4.76 10.68
C PHE A 28 2.24 -3.98 9.68
N LEU A 29 1.91 -2.70 9.43
CA LEU A 29 2.71 -1.87 8.54
C LEU A 29 4.11 -1.65 9.09
N MET A 30 4.23 -1.31 10.37
CA MET A 30 5.52 -1.05 11.02
C MET A 30 6.43 -2.28 11.10
N GLU A 31 5.87 -3.49 11.12
CA GLU A 31 6.65 -4.74 11.07
C GLU A 31 7.28 -4.97 9.69
N HIS A 32 6.70 -4.42 8.62
CA HIS A 32 7.06 -4.76 7.25
C HIS A 32 7.68 -3.61 6.45
N ILE A 33 7.37 -2.36 6.79
CA ILE A 33 7.92 -1.17 6.14
C ILE A 33 8.24 -0.08 7.17
N THR A 34 9.19 0.78 6.84
CA THR A 34 9.43 2.02 7.62
C THR A 34 8.36 3.04 7.27
N LEU A 35 7.51 3.37 8.24
CA LEU A 35 6.49 4.41 8.11
C LEU A 35 7.03 5.76 8.62
N ASP A 36 7.85 6.42 7.80
CA ASP A 36 8.17 7.84 8.01
C ASP A 36 7.00 8.72 7.53
N TRP A 37 7.10 10.04 7.77
CA TRP A 37 6.06 11.01 7.39
C TRP A 37 5.71 10.98 5.91
N ASP A 38 6.69 10.72 5.04
CA ASP A 38 6.48 10.61 3.59
C ASP A 38 5.65 9.35 3.26
N ARG A 39 6.04 8.17 3.75
CA ARG A 39 5.26 6.93 3.51
C ARG A 39 3.88 7.01 4.15
N LEU A 40 3.77 7.67 5.30
CA LEU A 40 2.49 7.92 5.95
C LEU A 40 1.59 8.77 5.07
N TYR A 41 2.10 9.88 4.55
CA TYR A 41 1.33 10.73 3.63
C TYR A 41 0.91 9.98 2.36
N PHE A 42 1.79 9.16 1.78
CA PHE A 42 1.44 8.28 0.65
C PHE A 42 0.28 7.34 1.01
N GLY A 43 0.36 6.65 2.14
CA GLY A 43 -0.70 5.75 2.60
C GLY A 43 -2.04 6.45 2.79
N LEU A 44 -2.02 7.68 3.34
CA LEU A 44 -3.23 8.47 3.56
C LEU A 44 -3.89 8.85 2.23
N LYS A 45 -3.09 9.35 1.27
CA LYS A 45 -3.59 9.75 -0.04
C LYS A 45 -4.06 8.59 -0.89
N SER A 46 -3.56 7.38 -0.62
CA SER A 46 -3.98 6.16 -1.30
C SER A 46 -5.05 5.35 -0.55
N ALA A 47 -5.59 5.89 0.54
CA ALA A 47 -6.60 5.24 1.40
C ALA A 47 -6.17 3.86 1.96
N TYR A 48 -4.88 3.51 1.90
CA TYR A 48 -4.33 2.29 2.50
C TYR A 48 -4.10 2.42 4.00
N ILE A 49 -4.01 3.65 4.51
CA ILE A 49 -4.02 3.90 5.95
C ILE A 49 -5.07 4.93 6.34
N PRO A 50 -5.73 4.74 7.48
CA PRO A 50 -6.61 5.74 8.07
C PRO A 50 -5.84 6.90 8.71
N LEU A 51 -6.53 8.02 8.89
CA LEU A 51 -5.98 9.26 9.45
C LEU A 51 -5.46 9.12 10.88
N ASP A 52 -6.03 8.22 11.69
CA ASP A 52 -5.57 7.97 13.06
C ASP A 52 -4.11 7.49 13.11
N TYR A 53 -3.57 6.96 12.01
CA TYR A 53 -2.17 6.55 11.95
C TYR A 53 -1.23 7.76 11.97
N ALA A 54 -1.66 8.92 11.49
CA ALA A 54 -0.91 10.17 11.62
C ALA A 54 -0.80 10.58 13.10
N VAL A 55 -1.86 10.40 13.88
CA VAL A 55 -1.87 10.68 15.32
C VAL A 55 -0.96 9.69 16.06
N LYS A 56 -1.02 8.39 15.72
CA LYS A 56 -0.10 7.38 16.28
C LYS A 56 1.36 7.72 16.00
N LYS A 57 1.67 8.09 14.75
CA LYS A 57 3.02 8.50 14.35
C LYS A 57 3.50 9.72 15.13
N ALA A 58 2.64 10.73 15.28
CA ALA A 58 2.95 11.91 16.07
C ALA A 58 3.24 11.56 17.54
N LEU A 59 2.44 10.69 18.16
CA LEU A 59 2.65 10.22 19.54
C LEU A 59 3.99 9.49 19.71
N GLU A 60 4.36 8.62 18.76
CA GLU A 60 5.65 7.93 18.77
C GLU A 60 6.82 8.93 18.72
N GLU A 61 6.73 9.91 17.82
CA GLU A 61 7.79 10.90 17.65
C GLU A 61 7.92 11.84 18.84
N VAL A 62 6.81 12.30 19.42
CA VAL A 62 6.81 13.11 20.65
C VAL A 62 7.43 12.32 21.81
N SER A 63 7.09 11.04 21.94
CA SER A 63 7.64 10.16 22.98
C SER A 63 9.15 9.94 22.82
N SER A 64 9.69 10.10 21.60
CA SER A 64 11.11 9.93 21.31
C SER A 64 11.98 11.18 21.57
N GLY A 65 11.36 12.34 21.82
CA GLY A 65 12.03 13.55 22.28
C GLY A 65 12.09 14.69 21.26
N ALA A 66 11.18 15.66 21.44
CA ALA A 66 11.05 16.98 20.79
C ALA A 66 10.85 17.01 19.26
N GLN A 67 9.68 17.49 18.85
CA GLN A 67 9.24 17.63 17.45
C GLN A 67 8.64 19.03 17.22
N SER A 68 8.28 19.37 15.98
CA SER A 68 7.63 20.65 15.67
C SER A 68 6.33 20.84 16.47
N ASP A 69 5.92 22.10 16.67
CA ASP A 69 4.67 22.43 17.35
C ASP A 69 3.47 21.73 16.68
N THR A 70 3.51 21.53 15.37
CA THR A 70 2.47 20.84 14.60
C THR A 70 2.45 19.33 14.87
N VAL A 71 3.60 18.68 15.06
CA VAL A 71 3.64 17.28 15.50
C VAL A 71 3.09 17.14 16.92
N LEU A 72 3.40 18.08 17.82
CA LEU A 72 2.83 18.11 19.18
C LEU A 72 1.31 18.33 19.16
N ALA A 73 0.82 19.22 18.32
CA ALA A 73 -0.60 19.49 18.14
C ALA A 73 -1.34 18.26 17.59
N LEU A 74 -0.76 17.61 16.57
CA LEU A 74 -1.32 16.37 16.00
C LEU A 74 -1.35 15.22 17.02
N ALA A 75 -0.31 15.07 17.84
CA ALA A 75 -0.27 14.08 18.91
C ALA A 75 -1.32 14.32 20.01
N SER A 76 -1.81 15.56 20.13
CA SER A 76 -2.78 15.97 21.14
C SER A 76 -4.24 15.82 20.68
N ILE A 77 -4.46 15.36 19.45
CA ILE A 77 -5.79 15.16 18.87
C ILE A 77 -6.56 14.06 19.62
N PHE A 78 -7.82 14.35 19.96
CA PHE A 78 -8.75 13.37 20.51
C PHE A 78 -9.57 12.68 19.42
N LYS A 79 -10.11 11.51 19.77
CA LYS A 79 -10.99 10.74 18.89
C LYS A 79 -12.21 11.58 18.47
N GLY A 80 -12.44 11.69 17.17
CA GLY A 80 -13.56 12.45 16.59
C GLY A 80 -13.19 13.84 16.07
N GLU A 81 -11.93 14.25 16.18
CA GLU A 81 -11.42 15.51 15.62
C GLU A 81 -10.72 15.31 14.26
N ASP A 82 -11.26 14.43 13.42
CA ASP A 82 -10.64 14.01 12.15
C ASP A 82 -10.36 15.19 11.21
N ALA A 83 -11.24 16.20 11.19
CA ALA A 83 -11.03 17.40 10.39
C ALA A 83 -9.79 18.20 10.83
N LEU A 84 -9.52 18.25 12.13
CA LEU A 84 -8.37 18.95 12.68
C LEU A 84 -7.09 18.14 12.48
N ALA A 85 -7.15 16.82 12.64
CA ALA A 85 -6.03 15.93 12.29
C ALA A 85 -5.64 16.06 10.80
N ALA A 86 -6.62 16.13 9.91
CA ALA A 86 -6.37 16.30 8.48
C ALA A 86 -5.70 17.64 8.18
N GLN A 87 -6.13 18.71 8.86
CA GLN A 87 -5.48 20.03 8.75
C GLN A 87 -4.02 19.97 9.19
N TYR A 88 -3.72 19.36 10.34
CA TYR A 88 -2.34 19.26 10.82
C TYR A 88 -1.45 18.43 9.89
N VAL A 89 -1.97 17.38 9.24
CA VAL A 89 -1.21 16.66 8.21
C VAL A 89 -0.83 17.56 7.04
N GLU A 90 -1.74 18.43 6.58
CA GLU A 90 -1.41 19.40 5.52
C GLU A 90 -0.47 20.51 6.00
N ASP A 91 -0.56 20.90 7.27
CA ASP A 91 0.39 21.85 7.88
C ASP A 91 1.80 21.25 7.94
N LEU A 92 1.96 19.95 8.26
CA LEU A 92 3.25 19.26 8.20
C LEU A 92 3.86 19.25 6.78
N VAL A 93 3.03 19.25 5.73
CA VAL A 93 3.48 19.43 4.34
C VAL A 93 3.96 20.87 4.10
N ALA A 94 3.24 21.86 4.64
CA ALA A 94 3.62 23.27 4.52
C ALA A 94 4.91 23.61 5.29
N GLU A 95 5.15 22.93 6.41
CA GLU A 95 6.35 23.05 7.24
C GLU A 95 7.56 22.26 6.72
N HIS A 96 7.40 21.53 5.61
CA HIS A 96 8.42 20.65 5.03
C HIS A 96 8.86 19.50 5.95
N VAL A 97 8.02 19.12 6.93
CA VAL A 97 8.18 17.87 7.68
C VAL A 97 7.83 16.68 6.79
N ILE A 98 6.73 16.80 6.03
CA ILE A 98 6.42 15.92 4.91
C ILE A 98 6.97 16.54 3.63
N SER A 99 7.78 15.79 2.90
CA SER A 99 8.36 16.27 1.65
C SER A 99 7.33 16.22 0.52
N ARG A 100 7.07 17.37 -0.10
CA ARG A 100 6.31 17.43 -1.37
C ARG A 100 7.01 16.70 -2.51
N ALA A 101 8.31 16.40 -2.37
CA ALA A 101 9.03 15.58 -3.34
C ALA A 101 8.36 14.20 -3.52
N LEU A 102 7.62 13.70 -2.52
CA LEU A 102 6.83 12.48 -2.66
C LEU A 102 5.83 12.52 -3.83
N LEU A 103 5.34 13.71 -4.21
CA LEU A 103 4.38 13.89 -5.30
C LEU A 103 5.03 14.26 -6.63
N THR A 104 6.34 14.54 -6.65
CA THR A 104 7.03 15.10 -7.83
C THR A 104 8.33 14.37 -8.19
N ASP A 105 8.85 13.52 -7.31
CA ASP A 105 10.04 12.70 -7.52
C ASP A 105 9.63 11.27 -7.89
N GLU A 106 9.97 10.89 -9.11
CA GLU A 106 9.65 9.57 -9.67
C GLU A 106 10.23 8.42 -8.84
N THR A 107 11.47 8.56 -8.36
CA THR A 107 12.16 7.51 -7.59
C THR A 107 11.50 7.33 -6.23
N HIS A 108 11.13 8.43 -5.58
CA HIS A 108 10.44 8.41 -4.30
C HIS A 108 9.03 7.81 -4.42
N MET A 109 8.27 8.22 -5.44
CA MET A 109 6.94 7.70 -5.73
C MET A 109 6.97 6.20 -6.00
N LEU A 110 7.88 5.76 -6.87
CA LEU A 110 8.06 4.35 -7.21
C LEU A 110 8.41 3.49 -5.99
N ARG A 111 9.23 4.03 -5.08
CA ARG A 111 9.58 3.36 -3.82
C ARG A 111 8.36 3.19 -2.92
N CYS A 112 7.56 4.24 -2.75
CA CYS A 112 6.33 4.16 -1.94
C CYS A 112 5.35 3.15 -2.53
N LYS A 113 5.14 3.18 -3.86
CA LYS A 113 4.32 2.18 -4.56
C LYS A 113 4.79 0.76 -4.30
N ASN A 114 6.09 0.49 -4.43
CA ASN A 114 6.62 -0.86 -4.22
C ASN A 114 6.51 -1.33 -2.75
N GLN A 115 6.68 -0.42 -1.79
CA GLN A 115 6.50 -0.69 -0.37
C GLN A 115 5.05 -1.01 -0.03
N PHE A 116 4.11 -0.19 -0.48
CA PHE A 116 2.68 -0.38 -0.24
C PHE A 116 2.10 -1.57 -1.00
N LEU A 117 2.57 -1.83 -2.23
CA LEU A 117 2.21 -3.03 -2.98
C LEU A 117 2.63 -4.30 -2.22
N TYR A 118 3.86 -4.32 -1.70
CA TYR A 118 4.36 -5.45 -0.92
C TYR A 118 3.46 -5.74 0.30
N VAL A 119 3.19 -4.73 1.13
CA VAL A 119 2.39 -4.92 2.35
C VAL A 119 0.92 -5.23 2.04
N ALA A 120 0.33 -4.60 1.01
CA ALA A 120 -1.04 -4.89 0.59
C ALA A 120 -1.17 -6.36 0.12
N MET A 121 -0.21 -6.82 -0.69
CA MET A 121 -0.20 -8.19 -1.20
C MET A 121 0.12 -9.22 -0.12
N LEU A 122 1.00 -8.89 0.84
CA LEU A 122 1.29 -9.75 1.99
C LEU A 122 0.06 -9.87 2.88
N TRP A 123 -0.58 -8.74 3.19
CA TRP A 123 -1.78 -8.72 4.01
C TRP A 123 -2.91 -9.51 3.37
N LEU A 124 -3.13 -9.31 2.06
CA LEU A 124 -4.13 -10.06 1.30
C LEU A 124 -3.79 -11.55 1.27
N TYR A 125 -2.51 -11.91 1.21
CA TYR A 125 -2.07 -13.31 1.31
C TYR A 125 -2.40 -13.91 2.67
N GLU A 126 -2.09 -13.24 3.77
CA GLU A 126 -2.33 -13.73 5.12
C GLU A 126 -3.82 -13.82 5.46
N ASN A 127 -4.64 -12.89 4.95
CA ASN A 127 -6.08 -12.81 5.18
C ASN A 127 -6.93 -13.37 4.04
N ARG A 128 -6.29 -14.13 3.13
CA ARG A 128 -6.86 -14.58 1.86
C ARG A 128 -8.19 -15.34 2.03
N ASP A 129 -8.32 -16.15 3.08
CA ASP A 129 -9.49 -17.00 3.28
C ASP A 129 -10.70 -16.21 3.81
N ASP A 130 -10.48 -15.16 4.60
CA ASP A 130 -11.53 -14.29 5.13
C ASP A 130 -12.08 -13.35 4.06
N TYR A 131 -11.21 -12.87 3.17
CA TYR A 131 -11.62 -12.00 2.09
C TYR A 131 -12.34 -12.74 0.96
N ASN A 132 -12.20 -14.06 0.84
CA ASN A 132 -12.74 -14.85 -0.27
C ASN A 132 -14.13 -15.45 -0.07
N GLN A 133 -14.84 -15.10 1.00
CA GLN A 133 -16.25 -15.45 1.12
C GLN A 133 -17.07 -14.55 0.18
N SER A 134 -17.43 -15.09 -0.98
CA SER A 134 -18.38 -14.46 -1.92
C SER A 134 -19.66 -14.08 -1.19
N ILE A 135 -19.90 -12.77 -1.05
CA ILE A 135 -21.20 -12.23 -0.63
C ILE A 135 -22.10 -12.22 -1.88
N ASN A 136 -22.43 -13.39 -2.44
CA ASN A 136 -23.68 -13.62 -3.15
C ASN A 136 -23.92 -15.10 -3.48
N PHE A 137 -24.95 -15.64 -2.83
CA PHE A 137 -25.60 -16.92 -3.11
C PHE A 137 -26.34 -16.84 -4.45
N GLU A 138 -26.02 -17.72 -5.41
CA GLU A 138 -26.98 -18.24 -6.42
C GLU A 138 -26.34 -19.17 -7.49
N LYS A 139 -25.00 -19.33 -7.55
CA LYS A 139 -24.36 -20.21 -8.55
C LYS A 139 -23.48 -21.29 -7.89
N PRO A 140 -23.65 -22.60 -8.22
CA PRO A 140 -22.86 -23.67 -7.62
C PRO A 140 -21.40 -23.78 -8.12
N PHE A 141 -20.88 -22.77 -8.81
CA PHE A 141 -19.49 -22.71 -9.26
C PHE A 141 -19.02 -21.25 -9.28
N GLN A 142 -18.47 -20.75 -8.18
CA GLN A 142 -17.53 -19.64 -8.27
C GLN A 142 -16.18 -20.10 -7.72
N SER A 143 -15.21 -20.17 -8.64
CA SER A 143 -13.80 -20.38 -8.37
C SER A 143 -13.30 -19.42 -7.28
N PHE A 144 -12.29 -19.84 -6.54
CA PHE A 144 -11.60 -18.96 -5.60
C PHE A 144 -11.20 -17.64 -6.29
N GLU A 145 -11.83 -16.52 -5.91
CA GLU A 145 -11.59 -15.20 -6.53
C GLU A 145 -10.27 -14.54 -6.07
N TYR A 146 -9.29 -15.33 -5.60
CA TYR A 146 -7.98 -14.80 -5.20
C TYR A 146 -7.35 -14.03 -6.37
N ASN A 147 -7.46 -14.56 -7.58
CA ASN A 147 -6.85 -13.98 -8.77
C ASN A 147 -7.45 -12.63 -9.16
N VAL A 148 -8.76 -12.43 -9.00
CA VAL A 148 -9.41 -11.15 -9.32
C VAL A 148 -8.95 -10.06 -8.34
N LYS A 149 -8.89 -10.38 -7.04
CA LYS A 149 -8.43 -9.44 -6.02
C LYS A 149 -6.95 -9.09 -6.15
N VAL A 150 -6.12 -10.11 -6.41
CA VAL A 150 -4.70 -9.92 -6.70
C VAL A 150 -4.52 -9.06 -7.95
N TYR A 151 -5.32 -9.31 -8.99
CA TYR A 151 -5.34 -8.50 -10.20
C TYR A 151 -5.66 -7.03 -9.90
N ASP A 152 -6.71 -6.75 -9.14
CA ASP A 152 -7.15 -5.39 -8.82
C ASP A 152 -6.04 -4.63 -8.09
N VAL A 153 -5.41 -5.24 -7.09
CA VAL A 153 -4.30 -4.61 -6.35
C VAL A 153 -3.10 -4.37 -7.26
N LEU A 154 -2.63 -5.36 -8.03
CA LEU A 154 -1.48 -5.19 -8.92
C LEU A 154 -1.70 -4.07 -9.95
N TYR A 155 -2.91 -4.00 -10.52
CA TYR A 155 -3.27 -2.99 -11.52
C TYR A 155 -3.40 -1.59 -10.91
N ASP A 156 -3.93 -1.47 -9.69
CA ASP A 156 -4.06 -0.21 -8.97
C ASP A 156 -2.69 0.46 -8.72
N PHE A 157 -1.68 -0.34 -8.36
CA PHE A 157 -0.29 0.12 -8.23
C PHE A 157 0.43 0.39 -9.55
N LYS A 158 -0.25 0.27 -10.69
CA LYS A 158 0.31 0.48 -12.05
C LYS A 158 1.53 -0.39 -12.33
N LEU A 159 1.55 -1.62 -11.81
CA LEU A 159 2.61 -2.59 -12.06
C LEU A 159 4.00 -2.00 -11.77
N SER A 160 4.18 -1.47 -10.55
CA SER A 160 5.34 -0.68 -10.13
C SER A 160 6.71 -1.39 -10.17
N SER A 161 6.77 -2.64 -10.62
CA SER A 161 7.99 -3.41 -10.81
C SER A 161 7.79 -4.48 -11.88
N LEU A 162 8.89 -4.95 -12.47
CA LEU A 162 8.86 -6.10 -13.38
C LEU A 162 8.25 -7.34 -12.70
N VAL A 163 8.57 -7.55 -11.42
CA VAL A 163 8.01 -8.64 -10.60
C VAL A 163 6.49 -8.53 -10.49
N ALA A 164 5.96 -7.31 -10.31
CA ALA A 164 4.52 -7.06 -10.30
C ALA A 164 3.88 -7.31 -11.67
N GLU A 165 4.54 -6.89 -12.75
CA GLU A 165 4.06 -7.14 -14.11
C GLU A 165 4.02 -8.64 -14.45
N GLU A 166 5.07 -9.38 -14.13
CA GLU A 166 5.16 -10.82 -14.37
C GLU A 166 4.10 -11.58 -13.58
N PHE A 167 3.93 -11.25 -12.30
CA PHE A 167 2.93 -11.88 -11.45
C PHE A 167 1.49 -11.50 -11.87
N TYR A 168 1.29 -10.28 -12.37
CA TYR A 168 0.02 -9.86 -12.97
C TYR A 168 -0.31 -10.70 -14.21
N ARG A 169 0.64 -10.89 -15.13
CA ARG A 169 0.46 -11.72 -16.34
C ARG A 169 0.15 -13.18 -16.00
N PHE A 170 0.80 -13.71 -14.96
CA PHE A 170 0.48 -15.03 -14.41
C PHE A 170 -0.96 -15.05 -13.88
N THR A 171 -1.32 -14.08 -13.04
CA THR A 171 -2.64 -14.02 -12.38
C THR A 171 -3.81 -13.96 -13.36
N ILE A 172 -3.72 -13.16 -14.42
CA ILE A 172 -4.81 -13.01 -15.41
C ILE A 172 -5.00 -14.27 -16.28
N THR A 173 -3.97 -15.09 -16.44
CA THR A 173 -4.02 -16.31 -17.25
C THR A 173 -4.25 -17.57 -16.42
N TYR A 174 -4.09 -17.49 -15.10
CA TYR A 174 -4.18 -18.63 -14.20
C TYR A 174 -5.56 -18.74 -13.55
N GLN A 175 -6.36 -19.70 -14.02
CA GLN A 175 -7.62 -20.04 -13.37
C GLN A 175 -7.36 -20.87 -12.09
N VAL A 176 -7.68 -20.31 -10.93
CA VAL A 176 -7.51 -21.00 -9.65
C VAL A 176 -8.64 -22.01 -9.41
N THR A 177 -8.27 -23.26 -9.23
CA THR A 177 -9.14 -24.41 -8.94
C THR A 177 -8.65 -25.13 -7.69
N ALA A 178 -9.43 -26.06 -7.14
CA ALA A 178 -9.00 -26.85 -5.99
C ALA A 178 -7.69 -27.63 -6.26
N ASP A 179 -7.53 -28.16 -7.47
CA ASP A 179 -6.39 -29.00 -7.84
C ASP A 179 -5.09 -28.21 -8.03
N ASN A 180 -5.19 -26.94 -8.43
CA ASN A 180 -4.04 -26.10 -8.75
C ASN A 180 -3.79 -24.95 -7.75
N LYS A 181 -4.68 -24.77 -6.75
CA LYS A 181 -4.58 -23.74 -5.70
C LYS A 181 -3.20 -23.69 -5.07
N LYS A 182 -2.60 -24.85 -4.78
CA LYS A 182 -1.26 -24.93 -4.20
C LYS A 182 -0.21 -24.27 -5.09
N GLY A 183 -0.26 -24.52 -6.41
CA GLY A 183 0.68 -23.92 -7.36
C GLY A 183 0.54 -22.40 -7.43
N TYR A 184 -0.70 -21.89 -7.42
CA TYR A 184 -0.95 -20.44 -7.36
C TYR A 184 -0.38 -19.80 -6.07
N LEU A 185 -0.61 -20.43 -4.91
CA LEU A 185 -0.09 -19.91 -3.64
C LEU A 185 1.44 -19.91 -3.60
N THR A 186 2.10 -20.94 -4.15
CA THR A 186 3.56 -20.96 -4.29
C THR A 186 4.08 -19.83 -5.18
N ALA A 187 3.39 -19.53 -6.29
CA ALA A 187 3.76 -18.40 -7.14
C ALA A 187 3.57 -17.05 -6.43
N TRP A 188 2.51 -16.91 -5.62
CA TRP A 188 2.29 -15.72 -4.80
C TRP A 188 3.35 -15.56 -3.71
N GLU A 189 3.73 -16.63 -3.02
CA GLU A 189 4.84 -16.61 -2.04
C GLU A 189 6.17 -16.21 -2.67
N GLN A 190 6.44 -16.68 -3.90
CA GLN A 190 7.61 -16.27 -4.66
C GLN A 190 7.55 -14.77 -4.99
N PHE A 191 6.43 -14.28 -5.52
CA PHE A 191 6.21 -12.86 -5.76
C PHE A 191 6.45 -12.03 -4.50
N LEU A 192 5.91 -12.43 -3.35
CA LEU A 192 6.08 -11.72 -2.08
C LEU A 192 7.55 -11.67 -1.66
N SER A 193 8.28 -12.77 -1.85
CA SER A 193 9.71 -12.85 -1.53
C SER A 193 10.53 -11.89 -2.38
N GLU A 194 10.26 -11.83 -3.69
CA GLU A 194 10.96 -10.94 -4.62
C GLU A 194 10.57 -9.47 -4.41
N GLN A 195 9.27 -9.19 -4.24
CA GLN A 195 8.75 -7.85 -4.01
C GLN A 195 9.22 -7.28 -2.66
N LYS A 196 9.44 -8.13 -1.64
CA LYS A 196 10.06 -7.72 -0.37
C LYS A 196 11.46 -7.16 -0.58
N LEU A 197 12.27 -7.78 -1.45
CA LEU A 197 13.62 -7.30 -1.75
C LEU A 197 13.56 -5.92 -2.40
N ILE A 198 12.60 -5.69 -3.30
CA ILE A 198 12.39 -4.38 -3.93
C ILE A 198 11.94 -3.35 -2.89
N ALA A 199 10.98 -3.69 -2.03
CA ALA A 199 10.43 -2.80 -1.00
C ALA A 199 11.45 -2.40 0.09
N THR A 200 12.48 -3.21 0.32
CA THR A 200 13.49 -3.00 1.37
C THR A 200 14.82 -2.46 0.87
N GLN A 201 15.02 -2.34 -0.44
CA GLN A 201 16.22 -1.70 -1.00
C GLN A 201 16.30 -0.23 -0.54
N ARG A 202 17.34 0.08 0.23
CA ARG A 202 17.72 1.46 0.58
C ARG A 202 18.49 2.04 -0.61
N GLY A 203 17.85 2.92 -1.36
CA GLY A 203 18.53 3.90 -2.21
C GLY A 203 19.11 5.01 -1.36
#